data_AF-A0AAE9ESM6-F1
#
_entry.id   AF-A0AAE9ESM6-F1
#
_cell.length_a   1.000
_cell.length_b   1.000
_cell.length_c   1.000
_cell.angle_alpha   90.00
_cell.angle_beta   90.00
_cell.angle_gamma   90.00
#
_symmetry.space_group_name_H-M   'P 1'
#
loop_
_entity.id
_entity.type
_entity.pdbx_description
1 polymer ?
#
loop_
_entity_poly.entity_id
_entity_poly.type
_entity_poly.pdbx_seq_one_letter_code
_entity_poly.pdbx_strand_id
1 'polypeptide(L)'
;MSTAVIRKSIDVVNVQKVVDSETNLTIFEDSFQGLARFESEPQDHMRAAEQNERGCLDSRTKYEDSLQGCNMKTAVLVGLLCLMAVAYADDELKINKLQIGVKTRVKDCVQKSRKGDQLHMHYTGTLLDGTEFDSSRTRNQEFTFTLGQGMVIKGWDQGLLNMCVGERRILTIPPHLGYGERGAPPKIPANAVLKFDVELMKIDRDGEEL
;
A
#
# COMPACT_ATOMS: atom_id res chain seq x y z
N MET A 1 -46.98 -27.34 -20.44
CA MET A 1 -46.83 -26.00 -21.03
C MET A 1 -47.50 -25.00 -20.11
N SER A 2 -46.74 -24.22 -19.33
CA SER A 2 -47.09 -22.83 -19.03
C SER A 2 -45.90 -22.12 -18.42
N THR A 3 -45.68 -20.92 -18.93
CA THR A 3 -44.47 -20.10 -18.88
C THR A 3 -44.42 -19.25 -17.61
N ALA A 4 -43.20 -18.83 -17.29
CA ALA A 4 -42.78 -17.97 -16.18
C ALA A 4 -43.57 -16.65 -16.02
N VAL A 5 -43.41 -15.99 -14.86
CA VAL A 5 -42.80 -14.64 -14.76
C VAL A 5 -42.47 -14.32 -13.29
N ILE A 6 -41.24 -13.81 -13.13
CA ILE A 6 -40.59 -13.32 -11.92
C ILE A 6 -41.14 -11.93 -11.54
N ARG A 7 -41.36 -11.67 -10.25
CA ARG A 7 -41.19 -10.33 -9.66
C ARG A 7 -40.50 -10.41 -8.30
N LYS A 8 -39.35 -9.75 -8.22
CA LYS A 8 -38.61 -9.42 -6.98
C LYS A 8 -39.39 -8.36 -6.21
N SER A 9 -39.50 -8.53 -4.90
CA SER A 9 -39.67 -7.43 -3.95
C SER A 9 -38.58 -7.57 -2.90
N ILE A 10 -37.72 -6.55 -2.83
CA ILE A 10 -36.69 -6.35 -1.79
C ILE A 10 -37.35 -5.42 -0.78
N ASP A 11 -37.57 -5.91 0.44
CA ASP A 11 -37.99 -5.08 1.56
C ASP A 11 -36.76 -4.45 2.21
N VAL A 12 -36.70 -3.13 2.14
CA VAL A 12 -35.73 -2.29 2.85
C VAL A 12 -36.20 -2.21 4.31
N VAL A 13 -35.56 -2.98 5.20
CA VAL A 13 -35.78 -2.85 6.64
C VAL A 13 -34.97 -1.65 7.15
N ASN A 14 -35.71 -0.57 7.38
CA ASN A 14 -35.32 0.62 8.12
C ASN A 14 -35.27 0.29 9.61
N VAL A 15 -34.16 0.58 10.30
CA VAL A 15 -34.07 0.49 11.77
C VAL A 15 -33.53 1.80 12.32
N GLN A 16 -34.46 2.70 12.62
CA GLN A 16 -34.28 3.81 13.54
C GLN A 16 -34.98 3.42 14.86
N LYS A 17 -34.22 3.38 15.97
CA LYS A 17 -34.73 3.45 17.36
C LYS A 17 -33.71 4.31 18.11
N VAL A 18 -33.99 5.59 18.40
CA VAL A 18 -34.83 6.11 19.50
C VAL A 18 -34.46 5.43 20.83
N VAL A 19 -33.53 6.06 21.55
CA VAL A 19 -33.38 5.95 23.00
C VAL A 19 -33.02 7.35 23.50
N ASP A 20 -34.03 8.09 23.93
CA ASP A 20 -33.89 9.26 24.80
C ASP A 20 -34.35 8.84 26.20
N SER A 21 -33.49 9.04 27.21
CA SER A 21 -33.93 9.22 28.59
C SER A 21 -32.90 10.04 29.36
N GLU A 22 -33.38 11.15 29.87
CA GLU A 22 -32.73 12.24 30.56
C GLU A 22 -32.01 11.81 31.86
N THR A 23 -30.83 12.38 32.13
CA THR A 23 -30.51 12.93 33.47
C THR A 23 -29.38 13.95 33.37
N ASN A 24 -29.82 15.20 33.48
CA ASN A 24 -29.19 16.42 33.97
C ASN A 24 -28.00 16.24 34.95
N LEU A 25 -26.85 16.87 34.65
CA LEU A 25 -26.02 17.52 35.67
C LEU A 25 -25.17 18.62 35.03
N THR A 26 -25.57 19.86 35.28
CA THR A 26 -24.81 21.08 35.03
C THR A 26 -23.99 21.46 36.27
N ILE A 27 -23.08 22.43 36.09
CA ILE A 27 -22.34 23.23 37.08
C ILE A 27 -20.89 22.78 37.30
N PHE A 28 -19.94 23.43 36.59
CA PHE A 28 -18.97 24.36 37.17
C PHE A 28 -18.16 25.02 36.03
N GLU A 29 -18.71 26.08 35.44
CA GLU A 29 -17.92 27.18 34.88
C GLU A 29 -17.95 28.30 35.92
N ASP A 30 -16.78 28.76 36.36
CA ASP A 30 -16.59 30.11 36.87
C ASP A 30 -15.10 30.44 36.91
N SER A 31 -14.65 31.23 35.93
CA SER A 31 -13.67 32.31 36.09
C SER A 31 -13.42 32.98 34.73
N PHE A 32 -14.39 33.77 34.28
CA PHE A 32 -14.18 34.79 33.26
C PHE A 32 -14.71 36.11 33.80
N GLN A 33 -13.81 37.06 34.04
CA GLN A 33 -13.98 38.51 33.96
C GLN A 33 -12.63 39.12 34.34
N GLY A 34 -11.98 39.95 33.53
CA GLY A 34 -12.31 40.48 32.22
C GLY A 34 -11.16 41.38 31.76
N LEU A 35 -11.25 41.84 30.52
CA LEU A 35 -11.00 43.22 30.06
C LEU A 35 -10.80 43.16 28.55
N ALA A 36 -11.87 43.51 27.83
CA ALA A 36 -11.80 43.86 26.43
C ALA A 36 -11.15 45.24 26.30
N ARG A 37 -10.09 45.35 25.50
CA ARG A 37 -9.86 46.43 24.52
C ARG A 37 -8.57 46.16 23.73
N PHE A 38 -8.68 46.37 22.41
CA PHE A 38 -7.68 46.99 21.51
C PHE A 38 -6.27 46.38 21.57
N GLU A 39 -5.75 45.71 20.55
CA GLU A 39 -5.64 46.11 19.14
C GLU A 39 -5.57 44.86 18.26
N SER A 40 -6.14 45.00 17.07
CA SER A 40 -5.94 44.08 15.95
C SER A 40 -4.56 44.33 15.33
N GLU A 41 -3.64 43.37 15.47
CA GLU A 41 -2.42 43.30 14.67
C GLU A 41 -2.13 41.85 14.23
N PRO A 42 -1.40 41.66 13.13
CA PRO A 42 -1.77 40.69 12.10
C PRO A 42 -0.99 39.38 12.20
N GLN A 43 -1.50 38.39 11.46
CA GLN A 43 -0.90 37.08 11.21
C GLN A 43 0.54 37.19 10.66
N ASP A 44 1.55 36.98 11.51
CA ASP A 44 2.97 36.89 11.11
C ASP A 44 3.57 35.52 11.39
N HIS A 45 2.86 34.45 11.02
CA HIS A 45 3.43 33.09 10.96
C HIS A 45 3.19 32.34 9.64
N MET A 46 2.60 33.01 8.64
CA MET A 46 2.52 32.53 7.25
C MET A 46 3.45 33.32 6.33
N ARG A 47 4.70 33.55 6.73
CA ARG A 47 5.76 34.11 5.87
C ARG A 47 7.06 33.30 5.82
N ALA A 48 7.07 32.09 6.38
CA ALA A 48 8.20 31.17 6.25
C ALA A 48 8.07 30.18 5.07
N ALA A 49 6.87 30.02 4.49
CA ALA A 49 6.65 29.12 3.34
C ALA A 49 6.90 29.81 1.98
N GLU A 50 6.76 31.14 1.88
CA GLU A 50 7.01 31.89 0.64
C GLU A 50 8.49 32.25 0.41
N GLN A 51 9.35 32.14 1.42
CA GLN A 51 10.78 32.44 1.25
C GLN A 51 11.58 31.25 0.73
N ASN A 52 11.07 30.01 0.86
CA ASN A 52 11.72 28.83 0.29
C ASN A 52 11.46 28.67 -1.23
N GLU A 53 10.46 29.35 -1.79
CA GLU A 53 10.22 29.35 -3.23
C GLU A 53 11.19 30.29 -3.99
N ARG A 54 11.79 31.28 -3.32
CA ARG A 54 12.78 32.19 -3.94
C ARG A 54 14.19 31.61 -4.01
N GLY A 55 14.56 30.67 -3.13
CA GLY A 55 15.86 29.98 -3.18
C GLY A 55 16.01 29.01 -4.35
N CYS A 56 14.91 28.39 -4.79
CA CYS A 56 14.90 27.56 -5.99
C CYS A 56 14.77 28.37 -7.29
N LEU A 57 14.13 29.54 -7.25
CA LEU A 57 13.99 30.41 -8.43
C LEU A 57 15.28 31.16 -8.81
N ASP A 58 16.20 31.38 -7.86
CA ASP A 58 17.52 31.99 -8.11
C ASP A 58 18.55 30.99 -8.70
N SER A 59 18.25 29.69 -8.68
CA SER A 59 19.08 28.68 -9.35
C SER A 59 18.80 28.60 -10.86
N ARG A 60 17.65 29.12 -11.32
CA ARG A 60 17.22 29.09 -12.72
C ARG A 60 17.94 30.15 -13.56
N THR A 61 18.23 31.31 -12.99
CA THR A 61 18.91 32.44 -13.65
C THR A 61 20.41 32.18 -13.85
N LYS A 62 21.04 31.36 -13.00
CA LYS A 62 22.47 31.03 -13.16
C LYS A 62 22.78 30.09 -14.34
N TYR A 63 21.76 29.42 -14.89
CA TYR A 63 21.89 28.64 -16.13
C TYR A 63 21.66 29.49 -17.40
N GLU A 64 20.98 30.63 -17.30
CA GLU A 64 20.71 31.50 -18.45
C GLU A 64 21.90 32.42 -18.79
N ASP A 65 22.74 32.77 -17.82
CA ASP A 65 23.93 33.62 -18.08
C ASP A 65 25.17 32.86 -18.59
N SER A 66 25.16 31.52 -18.63
CA SER A 66 26.24 30.73 -19.25
C SER A 66 25.96 30.34 -20.70
N LEU A 67 24.81 30.75 -21.27
CA LEU A 67 24.41 30.47 -22.66
C LEU A 67 24.88 31.54 -23.66
N GLN A 68 25.57 32.58 -23.20
CA GLN A 68 26.02 33.70 -24.05
C GLN A 68 27.23 33.38 -24.96
N GLY A 69 27.46 32.09 -25.25
CA GLY A 69 28.47 31.60 -26.17
C GLY A 69 28.14 30.26 -26.86
N CYS A 70 26.91 29.74 -26.73
CA CYS A 70 26.55 28.48 -27.38
C CYS A 70 26.05 28.70 -28.81
N ASN A 71 26.80 28.18 -29.78
CA ASN A 71 26.36 28.03 -31.18
C ASN A 71 24.97 27.37 -31.21
N MET A 72 24.08 27.77 -32.13
CA MET A 72 22.73 27.22 -32.32
C MET A 72 22.72 25.67 -32.33
N LYS A 73 23.79 25.05 -32.82
CA LYS A 73 23.96 23.60 -32.82
C LYS A 73 24.18 23.02 -31.40
N THR A 74 24.87 23.75 -30.53
CA THR A 74 25.14 23.38 -29.14
C THR A 74 23.89 23.51 -28.27
N ALA A 75 23.05 24.52 -28.49
CA ALA A 75 21.77 24.67 -27.78
C ALA A 75 20.79 23.52 -28.10
N VAL A 76 20.73 23.08 -29.37
CA VAL A 76 19.91 21.94 -29.79
C VAL A 76 20.44 20.63 -29.18
N LEU A 77 21.76 20.44 -29.10
CA LEU A 77 22.39 19.27 -28.50
C LEU A 77 22.15 19.18 -26.99
N VAL A 78 22.30 20.29 -26.26
CA VAL A 78 22.03 20.33 -24.81
C VAL A 78 20.54 20.16 -24.54
N GLY A 79 19.67 20.77 -25.35
CA GLY A 79 18.22 20.58 -25.27
C GLY A 79 17.79 19.13 -25.52
N LEU A 80 18.36 18.46 -26.52
CA LEU A 80 18.14 17.04 -26.78
C LEU A 80 18.70 16.15 -25.67
N LEU A 81 19.87 16.47 -25.12
CA LEU A 81 20.49 15.70 -24.04
C LEU A 81 19.69 15.83 -22.73
N CYS A 82 19.17 17.03 -22.43
CA CYS A 82 18.24 17.25 -21.34
C CYS A 82 16.89 16.55 -21.58
N LEU A 83 16.33 16.61 -22.78
CA LEU A 83 15.08 15.92 -23.13
C LEU A 83 15.19 14.40 -22.98
N MET A 84 16.33 13.83 -23.35
CA MET A 84 16.64 12.42 -23.09
C MET A 84 16.73 12.16 -21.59
N ALA A 85 17.39 13.02 -20.81
CA ALA A 85 17.49 12.87 -19.35
C ALA A 85 16.12 12.94 -18.63
N VAL A 86 15.18 13.80 -19.05
CA VAL A 86 13.82 13.82 -18.48
C VAL A 86 12.97 12.62 -18.91
N ALA A 87 13.24 12.01 -20.07
CA ALA A 87 12.55 10.80 -20.51
C ALA A 87 12.98 9.54 -19.74
N TYR A 88 14.11 9.59 -19.02
CA TYR A 88 14.60 8.47 -18.20
C TYR A 88 14.14 8.53 -16.73
N ALA A 89 13.45 9.59 -16.32
CA ALA A 89 12.80 9.64 -15.02
C ALA A 89 11.38 9.10 -15.14
N ASP A 90 11.08 8.09 -14.32
CA ASP A 90 9.75 7.57 -14.02
C ASP A 90 9.05 6.74 -15.10
N ASP A 91 9.62 5.57 -15.41
CA ASP A 91 8.78 4.37 -15.44
C ASP A 91 8.88 3.67 -14.07
N GLU A 92 8.61 4.43 -13.00
CA GLU A 92 8.31 3.85 -11.71
C GLU A 92 6.95 3.16 -11.87
N LEU A 93 7.03 1.89 -12.25
CA LEU A 93 5.90 0.99 -12.41
C LEU A 93 5.02 1.18 -11.19
N LYS A 94 3.88 1.87 -11.36
CA LYS A 94 2.94 2.22 -10.29
C LYS A 94 2.24 0.95 -9.80
N ILE A 95 3.00 0.08 -9.14
CA ILE A 95 2.52 -1.11 -8.45
C ILE A 95 1.86 -0.58 -7.19
N ASN A 96 0.61 -0.13 -7.34
CA ASN A 96 -0.23 0.41 -6.28
C ASN A 96 -1.25 -0.62 -5.80
N LYS A 97 -1.25 -1.82 -6.38
CA LYS A 97 -2.17 -2.90 -6.05
C LYS A 97 -1.40 -4.20 -5.97
N LEU A 98 -1.88 -5.10 -5.12
CA LEU A 98 -1.40 -6.47 -5.06
C LEU A 98 -1.60 -7.14 -6.43
N GLN A 99 -0.52 -7.70 -6.99
CA GLN A 99 -0.58 -8.50 -8.21
C GLN A 99 -0.35 -9.96 -7.85
N ILE A 100 -1.22 -10.84 -8.33
CA ILE A 100 -1.18 -12.28 -8.06
C ILE A 100 -0.98 -13.00 -9.40
N GLY A 101 0.22 -13.53 -9.62
CA GLY A 101 0.52 -14.42 -10.74
C GLY A 101 0.46 -15.87 -10.29
N VAL A 102 -0.24 -16.75 -11.01
CA VAL A 102 -0.22 -18.19 -10.71
C VAL A 102 0.81 -18.87 -11.59
N LYS A 103 1.84 -19.46 -10.99
CA LYS A 103 2.94 -20.13 -11.68
C LYS A 103 2.60 -21.60 -11.99
N THR A 104 1.99 -22.28 -11.03
CA THR A 104 1.56 -23.67 -11.17
C THR A 104 0.15 -23.80 -10.62
N ARG A 105 -0.77 -24.37 -11.42
CA ARG A 105 -2.13 -24.72 -10.99
C ARG A 105 -2.24 -26.22 -10.80
N VAL A 106 -3.02 -26.63 -9.80
CA VAL A 106 -3.40 -28.03 -9.58
C VAL A 106 -4.75 -28.28 -10.22
N LYS A 107 -4.87 -29.35 -11.01
CA LYS A 107 -6.11 -29.70 -11.73
C LYS A 107 -7.20 -30.16 -10.77
N ASP A 108 -6.84 -31.03 -9.84
CA ASP A 108 -7.75 -31.65 -8.88
C ASP A 108 -7.58 -31.01 -7.50
N CYS A 109 -8.22 -29.85 -7.33
CA CYS A 109 -8.13 -29.09 -6.10
C CYS A 109 -9.25 -29.50 -5.13
N VAL A 110 -8.94 -30.44 -4.25
CA VAL A 110 -9.86 -30.95 -3.23
C VAL A 110 -10.11 -29.92 -2.12
N GLN A 111 -9.06 -29.24 -1.67
CA GLN A 111 -9.11 -28.26 -0.59
C GLN A 111 -8.49 -26.93 -1.02
N LYS A 112 -9.18 -25.84 -0.69
CA LYS A 112 -8.73 -24.45 -0.92
C LYS A 112 -8.57 -23.72 0.40
N SER A 113 -7.54 -22.89 0.46
CA SER A 113 -7.28 -22.01 1.61
C SER A 113 -8.39 -20.98 1.79
N ARG A 114 -8.82 -20.81 3.03
CA ARG A 114 -9.74 -19.75 3.48
C ARG A 114 -9.24 -19.12 4.78
N LYS A 115 -9.84 -17.99 5.15
CA LYS A 115 -9.52 -17.32 6.42
C LYS A 115 -9.72 -18.27 7.59
N GLY A 116 -8.77 -18.28 8.52
CA GLY A 116 -8.75 -19.17 9.69
C GLY A 116 -8.00 -20.48 9.48
N ASP A 117 -7.68 -20.86 8.24
CA ASP A 117 -6.85 -22.04 7.98
C ASP A 117 -5.41 -21.80 8.42
N GLN A 118 -4.78 -22.83 8.97
CA GLN A 118 -3.33 -22.85 9.19
C GLN A 118 -2.65 -23.34 7.91
N LEU A 119 -1.82 -22.49 7.31
CA LEU A 119 -1.11 -22.80 6.07
C LEU A 119 0.34 -23.14 6.38
N HIS A 120 0.85 -24.20 5.76
CA HIS A 120 2.27 -24.53 5.72
C HIS A 120 2.78 -24.28 4.31
N MET A 121 3.83 -23.47 4.19
CA MET A 121 4.26 -22.95 2.90
C MET A 121 5.77 -22.87 2.77
N HIS A 122 6.23 -22.99 1.53
CA HIS A 122 7.54 -22.52 1.14
C HIS A 122 7.47 -21.18 0.42
N TYR A 123 8.42 -20.29 0.71
CA TYR A 123 8.52 -18.99 0.06
C TYR A 123 9.97 -18.58 -0.21
N THR A 124 10.11 -17.69 -1.17
CA THR A 124 11.32 -16.91 -1.44
C THR A 124 10.91 -15.47 -1.69
N GLY A 125 11.41 -14.55 -0.88
CA GLY A 125 11.14 -13.12 -0.94
C GLY A 125 12.31 -12.36 -1.55
N THR A 126 12.04 -11.59 -2.60
CA THR A 126 13.03 -10.75 -3.27
C THR A 126 12.53 -9.31 -3.38
N LEU A 127 13.46 -8.38 -3.46
CA LEU A 127 13.20 -7.01 -3.92
C LEU A 127 12.97 -7.01 -5.45
N LEU A 128 12.56 -5.87 -6.01
CA LEU A 128 12.32 -5.74 -7.46
C LEU A 128 13.59 -5.90 -8.30
N ASP A 129 14.75 -5.56 -7.75
CA ASP A 129 16.06 -5.76 -8.36
C ASP A 129 16.49 -7.25 -8.40
N GLY A 130 15.71 -8.14 -7.77
CA GLY A 130 15.99 -9.57 -7.65
C GLY A 130 16.79 -9.97 -6.41
N THR A 131 17.20 -9.01 -5.57
CA THR A 131 17.93 -9.29 -4.32
C THR A 131 17.04 -10.09 -3.37
N GLU A 132 17.44 -11.33 -3.06
CA GLU A 132 16.77 -12.15 -2.05
C GLU A 132 17.03 -11.61 -0.65
N PHE A 133 15.97 -11.32 0.11
CA PHE A 133 16.08 -10.92 1.51
C PHE A 133 15.78 -12.07 2.46
N ASP A 134 14.94 -13.02 2.04
CA ASP A 134 14.56 -14.16 2.87
C ASP A 134 14.01 -15.34 2.05
N SER A 135 14.25 -16.57 2.52
CA SER A 135 13.77 -17.80 1.88
C SER A 135 13.62 -18.92 2.90
N SER A 136 12.46 -19.57 2.89
CA SER A 136 12.23 -20.77 3.71
C SER A 136 12.97 -21.99 3.13
N ARG A 137 13.20 -21.98 1.81
CA ARG A 137 13.80 -23.10 1.06
C ARG A 137 15.28 -23.26 1.39
N THR A 138 16.00 -22.15 1.60
CA THR A 138 17.41 -22.18 2.03
C THR A 138 17.58 -22.72 3.45
N ARG A 139 16.54 -22.58 4.29
CA ARG A 139 16.48 -23.13 5.65
C ARG A 139 15.98 -24.56 5.72
N ASN A 140 15.44 -25.12 4.63
CA ASN A 140 14.73 -26.41 4.62
C ASN A 140 13.65 -26.52 5.71
N GLN A 141 12.97 -25.42 6.01
CA GLN A 141 11.91 -25.37 7.01
C GLN A 141 10.70 -24.64 6.43
N GLU A 142 9.53 -25.26 6.52
CA GLU A 142 8.27 -24.63 6.13
C GLU A 142 7.92 -23.48 7.06
N PHE A 143 7.21 -22.48 6.52
CA PHE A 143 6.66 -21.39 7.30
C PHE A 143 5.18 -21.63 7.55
N THR A 144 4.80 -21.60 8.82
CA THR A 144 3.44 -21.88 9.27
C THR A 144 2.80 -20.64 9.85
N PHE A 145 1.59 -20.32 9.40
CA PHE A 145 0.80 -19.21 9.93
C PHE A 145 -0.69 -19.42 9.64
N THR A 146 -1.54 -18.73 10.36
CA THR A 146 -3.00 -18.74 10.18
C THR A 146 -3.43 -17.60 9.26
N LEU A 147 -4.12 -17.94 8.17
CA LEU A 147 -4.51 -17.00 7.11
C LEU A 147 -5.59 -16.03 7.58
N GLY A 148 -5.40 -14.73 7.34
CA GLY A 148 -6.42 -13.70 7.54
C GLY A 148 -6.53 -13.19 8.98
N GLN A 149 -5.56 -13.51 9.85
CA GLN A 149 -5.49 -13.02 11.23
C GLN A 149 -4.51 -11.85 11.42
N GLY A 150 -3.90 -11.33 10.35
CA GLY A 150 -2.93 -10.23 10.45
C GLY A 150 -1.59 -10.64 11.07
N MET A 151 -1.27 -11.93 11.12
CA MET A 151 0.03 -12.43 11.60
C MET A 151 1.15 -12.24 10.57
N VAL A 152 0.79 -11.95 9.32
CA VAL A 152 1.69 -11.68 8.20
C VAL A 152 1.31 -10.35 7.55
N ILE A 153 2.14 -9.87 6.63
CA ILE A 153 1.85 -8.64 5.87
C ILE A 153 0.51 -8.75 5.12
N LYS A 154 -0.20 -7.63 4.98
CA LYS A 154 -1.56 -7.59 4.38
C LYS A 154 -1.61 -8.20 2.96
N GLY A 155 -0.53 -8.08 2.19
CA GLY A 155 -0.43 -8.67 0.86
C GLY A 155 -0.50 -10.19 0.86
N TRP A 156 -0.02 -10.86 1.91
CA TRP A 156 -0.14 -12.31 2.07
C TRP A 156 -1.57 -12.70 2.43
N ASP A 157 -2.17 -12.02 3.42
CA ASP A 157 -3.55 -12.27 3.84
C ASP A 157 -4.57 -12.13 2.69
N GLN A 158 -4.29 -11.24 1.73
CA GLN A 158 -5.11 -11.06 0.53
C GLN A 158 -4.72 -12.02 -0.61
N GLY A 159 -3.41 -12.25 -0.82
CA GLY A 159 -2.89 -12.97 -1.99
C GLY A 159 -3.00 -14.49 -1.92
N LEU A 160 -3.18 -15.04 -0.72
CA LEU A 160 -3.13 -16.48 -0.45
C LEU A 160 -4.52 -17.11 -0.27
N LEU A 161 -5.59 -16.35 -0.47
CA LEU A 161 -6.96 -16.88 -0.48
C LEU A 161 -7.20 -17.77 -1.71
N ASN A 162 -8.06 -18.78 -1.55
CA ASN A 162 -8.48 -19.69 -2.62
C ASN A 162 -7.30 -20.36 -3.35
N MET A 163 -6.27 -20.72 -2.61
CA MET A 163 -5.08 -21.42 -3.10
C MET A 163 -5.19 -22.90 -2.79
N CYS A 164 -4.83 -23.74 -3.77
CA CYS A 164 -4.85 -25.19 -3.62
C CYS A 164 -3.52 -25.71 -3.06
N VAL A 165 -3.55 -26.81 -2.31
CA VAL A 165 -2.33 -27.52 -1.92
C VAL A 165 -1.56 -27.94 -3.18
N GLY A 166 -0.26 -27.66 -3.23
CA GLY A 166 0.61 -27.84 -4.39
C GLY A 166 0.58 -26.68 -5.41
N GLU A 167 -0.27 -25.67 -5.23
CA GLU A 167 -0.27 -24.47 -6.09
C GLU A 167 0.95 -23.61 -5.79
N ARG A 168 1.48 -22.92 -6.82
CA ARG A 168 2.59 -21.98 -6.69
C ARG A 168 2.21 -20.62 -7.28
N ARG A 169 2.43 -19.53 -6.53
CA ARG A 169 2.08 -18.16 -6.91
C ARG A 169 3.29 -17.22 -6.82
N ILE A 170 3.25 -16.17 -7.62
CA ILE A 170 4.09 -14.99 -7.49
C ILE A 170 3.20 -13.85 -6.99
N LEU A 171 3.51 -13.32 -5.81
CA LEU A 171 2.85 -12.13 -5.27
C LEU A 171 3.78 -10.94 -5.45
N THR A 172 3.32 -9.89 -6.13
CA THR A 172 4.01 -8.59 -6.16
C THR A 172 3.24 -7.62 -5.28
N ILE A 173 3.85 -7.25 -4.15
CA ILE A 173 3.20 -6.60 -3.03
C ILE A 173 3.69 -5.15 -2.95
N PRO A 174 2.77 -4.17 -3.08
CA PRO A 174 3.13 -2.77 -2.94
C PRO A 174 3.45 -2.42 -1.46
N PRO A 175 4.18 -1.33 -1.20
CA PRO A 175 4.72 -1.07 0.14
C PRO A 175 3.64 -0.95 1.22
N HIS A 176 2.50 -0.33 0.92
CA HIS A 176 1.38 -0.17 1.85
C HIS A 176 0.67 -1.49 2.22
N LEU A 177 0.93 -2.58 1.50
CA LEU A 177 0.50 -3.95 1.84
C LEU A 177 1.66 -4.82 2.37
N GLY A 178 2.87 -4.26 2.45
CA GLY A 178 4.09 -4.88 2.96
C GLY A 178 4.59 -4.17 4.22
N TYR A 179 5.81 -3.63 4.17
CA TYR A 179 6.48 -2.98 5.30
C TYR A 179 6.40 -1.44 5.30
N GLY A 180 5.74 -0.83 4.31
CA GLY A 180 5.50 0.61 4.22
C GLY A 180 6.76 1.47 4.25
N GLU A 181 6.62 2.71 4.74
CA GLU A 181 7.70 3.69 4.85
C GLU A 181 8.79 3.29 5.85
N ARG A 182 8.46 2.41 6.81
CA ARG A 182 9.43 1.96 7.81
C ARG A 182 10.39 0.90 7.25
N GLY A 183 9.94 0.11 6.28
CA GLY A 183 10.68 -1.07 5.82
C GLY A 183 10.90 -2.11 6.94
N ALA A 184 11.88 -2.98 6.75
CA ALA A 184 12.40 -3.89 7.78
C ALA A 184 13.94 -3.96 7.68
N PRO A 185 14.64 -2.98 8.27
CA PRO A 185 16.10 -2.91 8.22
C PRO A 185 16.76 -4.16 8.86
N PRO A 186 17.95 -4.59 8.37
CA PRO A 186 18.71 -3.99 7.27
C PRO A 186 18.30 -4.49 5.88
N LYS A 187 17.41 -5.49 5.79
CA LYS A 187 17.20 -6.25 4.55
C LYS A 187 16.16 -5.65 3.62
N ILE A 188 15.15 -4.97 4.17
CA ILE A 188 14.04 -4.42 3.40
C ILE A 188 14.04 -2.90 3.61
N PRO A 189 14.33 -2.10 2.57
CA PRO A 189 14.31 -0.65 2.68
C PRO A 189 12.90 -0.09 2.85
N ALA A 190 12.83 1.19 3.23
CA ALA A 190 11.60 1.97 3.22
C ALA A 190 10.94 1.94 1.83
N ASN A 191 9.61 1.87 1.78
CA ASN A 191 8.82 1.92 0.54
C ASN A 191 9.18 0.84 -0.50
N ALA A 192 9.75 -0.29 -0.07
CA ALA A 192 10.10 -1.38 -0.96
C ALA A 192 8.86 -2.12 -1.49
N VAL A 193 8.83 -2.36 -2.81
CA VAL A 193 7.96 -3.35 -3.44
C VAL A 193 8.58 -4.73 -3.25
N LEU A 194 7.77 -5.69 -2.82
CA LEU A 194 8.23 -7.04 -2.51
C LEU A 194 7.69 -8.02 -3.55
N LYS A 195 8.52 -8.99 -3.95
CA LYS A 195 8.11 -10.11 -4.78
C LYS A 195 8.29 -11.39 -4.00
N PHE A 196 7.21 -12.17 -3.88
CA PHE A 196 7.24 -13.46 -3.19
C PHE A 196 6.89 -14.58 -4.15
N ASP A 197 7.75 -15.59 -4.22
CA ASP A 197 7.47 -16.88 -4.86
C ASP A 197 7.05 -17.89 -3.79
N VAL A 198 5.75 -18.15 -3.70
CA VAL A 198 5.09 -18.91 -2.64
C VAL A 198 4.50 -20.22 -3.17
N GLU A 199 4.57 -21.27 -2.36
CA GLU A 199 4.07 -22.60 -2.67
C GLU A 199 3.35 -23.17 -1.44
N LEU A 200 2.11 -23.60 -1.63
CA LEU A 200 1.28 -24.11 -0.54
C LEU A 200 1.52 -25.60 -0.37
N MET A 201 2.07 -26.00 0.77
CA MET A 201 2.44 -27.40 1.04
C MET A 201 1.31 -28.16 1.73
N LYS A 202 0.60 -27.49 2.66
CA LYS A 202 -0.46 -28.11 3.46
C LYS A 202 -1.44 -27.05 3.98
N ILE A 203 -2.68 -27.47 4.16
CA ILE A 203 -3.72 -26.74 4.89
C ILE A 203 -4.11 -27.59 6.11
N ASP A 204 -3.91 -27.05 7.30
CA ASP A 204 -4.39 -27.61 8.56
C ASP A 204 -5.61 -26.83 9.03
N ARG A 205 -6.71 -27.55 9.26
CA ARG A 205 -8.00 -27.01 9.68
C ARG A 205 -8.56 -27.88 10.78
N ASP A 206 -8.70 -27.31 11.96
CA ASP A 206 -9.28 -28.01 13.09
C ASP A 206 -10.72 -28.46 12.76
N GLY A 207 -10.95 -29.77 12.75
CA GLY A 207 -12.28 -30.38 12.54
C GLY A 207 -12.56 -31.01 11.16
N GLU A 208 -11.61 -31.00 10.22
CA GLU A 208 -11.71 -31.76 8.96
C GLU A 208 -10.44 -32.61 8.79
N GLU A 209 -10.50 -33.88 9.19
CA GLU A 209 -9.51 -34.90 8.83
C GLU A 209 -9.84 -35.38 7.40
N LEU A 210 -8.94 -35.12 6.45
CA LEU A 210 -9.06 -35.53 5.04
C LEU A 210 -8.52 -36.94 4.83
#